data_AF-E6UKV9-F1
#
_entry.id   AF-E6UKV9-F1
#
_cell.length_a   1.000
_cell.length_b   1.000
_cell.length_c   1.000
_cell.angle_alpha   90.00
_cell.angle_beta   90.00
_cell.angle_gamma   90.00
#
_symmetry.space_group_name_H-M   'P 1'
#
loop_
_entity.id
_entity.type
_entity.pdbx_description
1 polymer ?
#
loop_
_entity_poly.entity_id
_entity_poly.type
_entity_poly.pdbx_seq_one_letter_code
_entity_poly.pdbx_strand_id
1 'polypeptide(L)'
;MMRFITMTNKLMDAVFNFCMEQDECQYEYMDEEVRNMLDTVFAQLRGIRNGVLPVTCINRYDLTIKGECEKNYMPDDAVNNSVISCEAVHLATIQTDISATDDGEKLIERGYDIIYDVNADMVIPVYSVTVSDRDMTSVYRVECDYIEDFCTIDFMIALGVQLADRLRNAREFLGKVCDFPCA
;
A
#
# COMPACT_ATOMS: atom_id res chain seq x y z
N MET A 1 -13.15 5.55 3.41
CA MET A 1 -12.39 6.76 3.00
C MET A 1 -12.14 7.64 4.20
N MET A 2 -10.94 8.20 4.35
CA MET A 2 -10.61 9.12 5.43
C MET A 2 -9.92 10.38 4.93
N ARG A 3 -10.23 11.52 5.57
CA ARG A 3 -9.57 12.80 5.27
C ARG A 3 -8.13 12.73 5.76
N PHE A 4 -7.18 13.02 4.87
CA PHE A 4 -5.76 12.96 5.18
C PHE A 4 -5.38 13.78 6.42
N ILE A 5 -5.96 14.98 6.56
CA ILE A 5 -5.72 15.90 7.68
C ILE A 5 -6.13 15.30 9.04
N THR A 6 -7.11 14.39 9.06
CA THR A 6 -7.63 13.80 10.30
C THR A 6 -6.73 12.69 10.84
N MET A 7 -5.92 12.06 9.98
CA MET A 7 -5.05 10.95 10.35
C MET A 7 -3.58 11.33 10.44
N THR A 8 -3.23 12.58 10.13
CA THR A 8 -1.85 12.92 9.77
C THR A 8 -0.85 12.65 10.88
N ASN A 9 -1.18 12.93 12.14
CA ASN A 9 -0.23 12.71 13.24
C ASN A 9 -0.04 11.23 13.54
N LYS A 10 -1.14 10.47 13.65
CA LYS A 10 -1.13 9.01 13.83
C LYS A 10 -0.34 8.30 12.73
N LEU A 11 -0.61 8.68 11.48
CA LEU A 11 0.08 8.13 10.34
C LEU A 11 1.57 8.51 10.33
N MET A 12 1.92 9.76 10.69
CA MET A 12 3.33 10.16 10.81
C MET A 12 4.06 9.35 11.89
N ASP A 13 3.45 9.18 13.06
CA ASP A 13 4.03 8.40 14.16
C ASP A 13 4.19 6.93 13.78
N ALA A 14 3.19 6.34 13.11
CA ALA A 14 3.24 4.96 12.65
C ALA A 14 4.31 4.74 11.56
N VAL A 15 4.45 5.68 10.61
CA VAL A 15 5.51 5.63 9.58
C VAL A 15 6.88 5.83 10.22
N PHE A 16 7.01 6.71 11.21
CA PHE A 16 8.24 6.91 11.95
C PHE A 16 8.68 5.61 12.64
N ASN A 17 7.78 4.98 13.40
CA ASN A 17 8.07 3.72 14.10
C ASN A 17 8.46 2.62 13.11
N PHE A 18 7.75 2.51 11.99
CA PHE A 18 8.09 1.57 10.92
C PHE A 18 9.51 1.78 10.39
N CYS A 19 9.89 3.02 10.08
CA CYS A 19 11.26 3.30 9.63
C CYS A 19 12.30 2.92 10.68
N MET A 20 12.06 3.21 11.97
CA MET A 20 12.98 2.80 13.03
C MET A 20 13.09 1.28 13.17
N GLU A 21 11.99 0.55 13.07
CA GLU A 21 11.99 -0.92 13.17
C GLU A 21 12.69 -1.59 11.97
N GLN A 22 12.49 -1.06 10.76
CA GLN A 22 13.19 -1.55 9.56
C GLN A 22 14.67 -1.18 9.57
N ASP A 23 15.02 0.04 10.00
CA ASP A 23 16.41 0.51 10.10
C ASP A 23 17.15 -0.08 11.29
N GLU A 24 16.51 -0.50 12.39
CA GLU A 24 17.20 -1.22 13.48
C GLU A 24 17.89 -2.50 13.00
N CYS A 25 17.45 -3.05 11.86
CA CYS A 25 18.15 -4.15 11.20
C CYS A 25 19.44 -3.73 10.47
N GLN A 26 19.64 -2.44 10.21
CA GLN A 26 20.76 -1.89 9.42
C GLN A 26 21.53 -0.71 10.08
N TYR A 27 21.03 -0.12 11.17
CA TYR A 27 21.57 1.02 11.93
C TYR A 27 21.94 2.26 11.08
N GLU A 28 21.22 2.56 9.99
CA GLU A 28 21.63 3.61 9.05
C GLU A 28 21.31 5.05 9.48
N TYR A 29 20.20 5.30 10.19
CA TYR A 29 19.70 6.67 10.46
C TYR A 29 19.38 6.96 11.92
N MET A 30 19.50 8.24 12.31
CA MET A 30 19.13 8.72 13.66
C MET A 30 17.67 9.21 13.70
N ASP A 31 17.00 9.09 14.86
CA ASP A 31 15.59 9.51 15.10
C ASP A 31 15.29 10.93 14.55
N GLU A 32 16.17 11.89 14.82
CA GLU A 32 15.97 13.29 14.40
C GLU A 32 15.94 13.46 12.87
N GLU A 33 16.76 12.71 12.14
CA GLU A 33 16.83 12.79 10.68
C GLU A 33 15.55 12.25 10.05
N VAL A 34 15.05 11.12 10.54
CA VAL A 34 13.80 10.51 10.05
C VAL A 34 12.60 11.39 10.35
N ARG A 35 12.53 12.01 11.53
CA ARG A 35 11.48 12.99 11.86
C ARG A 35 11.49 14.19 10.91
N ASN A 36 12.67 14.75 10.65
CA ASN A 36 12.81 15.89 9.74
C ASN A 36 12.38 15.54 8.30
N MET A 37 12.69 14.32 7.84
CA MET A 37 12.21 13.82 6.54
C MET A 37 10.69 13.69 6.50
N LEU A 38 10.09 13.09 7.53
CA LEU A 38 8.64 12.95 7.63
C LEU A 38 7.93 14.29 7.69
N ASP A 39 8.41 15.23 8.50
CA ASP A 39 7.86 16.58 8.57
C ASP A 39 7.86 17.25 7.20
N THR A 40 8.95 17.09 6.44
CA THR A 40 9.08 17.62 5.08
C THR A 40 8.06 16.99 4.13
N VAL A 41 7.98 15.65 4.09
CA VAL A 41 7.04 14.92 3.22
C VAL A 41 5.60 15.29 3.56
N PHE A 42 5.22 15.22 4.82
CA PHE A 42 3.85 15.46 5.26
C PHE A 42 3.45 16.93 5.16
N ALA A 43 4.37 17.89 5.34
CA ALA A 43 4.10 19.29 5.05
C ALA A 43 3.71 19.52 3.58
N GLN A 44 4.40 18.85 2.64
CA GLN A 44 4.06 18.92 1.22
C GLN A 44 2.68 18.28 0.94
N LEU A 45 2.42 17.10 1.51
CA LEU A 45 1.13 16.40 1.33
C LEU A 45 -0.05 17.19 1.90
N ARG A 46 0.12 17.85 3.06
CA ARG A 46 -0.90 18.74 3.67
C ARG A 46 -1.26 19.93 2.78
N GLY A 47 -0.37 20.33 1.86
CA GLY A 47 -0.66 21.35 0.85
C GLY A 47 -1.73 20.94 -0.17
N ILE A 48 -2.00 19.63 -0.32
CA ILE A 48 -3.00 19.10 -1.26
C ILE A 48 -4.40 19.23 -0.64
N ARG A 49 -5.14 20.26 -1.06
CA ARG A 49 -6.48 20.55 -0.57
C ARG A 49 -7.48 19.44 -0.95
N ASN A 50 -8.34 19.07 -0.01
CA ASN A 50 -9.37 18.02 -0.17
C ASN A 50 -8.82 16.62 -0.53
N GLY A 51 -7.54 16.35 -0.27
CA GLY A 51 -6.98 15.03 -0.44
C GLY A 51 -7.66 14.01 0.49
N VAL A 52 -8.09 12.89 -0.09
CA VAL A 52 -8.72 11.77 0.62
C VAL A 52 -7.90 10.53 0.34
N LEU A 53 -7.60 9.76 1.38
CA LEU A 53 -7.00 8.44 1.21
C LEU A 53 -8.11 7.38 1.16
N PRO A 54 -8.11 6.51 0.13
CA PRO A 54 -9.02 5.37 0.10
C PRO A 54 -8.66 4.45 1.26
N VAL A 55 -9.70 3.96 1.93
CA VAL A 55 -9.57 2.92 2.96
C VAL A 55 -10.21 1.69 2.35
N THR A 56 -9.44 0.61 2.26
CA THR A 56 -9.82 -0.61 1.54
C THR A 56 -9.48 -1.83 2.39
N CYS A 57 -10.19 -2.94 2.11
CA CYS A 57 -9.77 -4.25 2.58
C CYS A 57 -8.57 -4.72 1.75
N ILE A 58 -7.54 -5.27 2.40
CA ILE A 58 -6.37 -5.85 1.76
C ILE A 58 -6.40 -7.35 2.01
N ASN A 59 -6.44 -8.14 0.93
CA ASN A 59 -6.45 -9.59 0.99
C ASN A 59 -5.09 -10.17 0.59
N ARG A 60 -4.83 -11.40 1.07
CA ARG A 60 -3.75 -12.30 0.70
C ARG A 60 -3.84 -12.71 -0.77
N TYR A 61 -5.04 -12.66 -1.35
CA TYR A 61 -5.26 -12.96 -2.74
C TYR A 61 -6.32 -12.01 -3.31
N ASP A 62 -5.99 -11.35 -4.41
CA ASP A 62 -6.94 -10.63 -5.25
C ASP A 62 -6.80 -11.10 -6.72
N LEU A 63 -7.88 -11.06 -7.48
CA LEU A 63 -8.03 -11.50 -8.87
C LEU A 63 -9.07 -10.60 -9.54
N THR A 64 -8.59 -9.85 -10.51
CA THR A 64 -9.42 -8.97 -11.34
C THR A 64 -9.46 -9.53 -12.75
N ILE A 65 -10.65 -9.78 -13.29
CA ILE A 65 -10.87 -10.24 -14.66
C ILE A 65 -11.75 -9.21 -15.36
N LYS A 66 -11.24 -8.55 -16.43
CA LYS A 66 -12.03 -7.60 -17.28
C LYS A 66 -12.97 -6.64 -16.53
N GLY A 67 -12.56 -6.12 -15.37
CA GLY A 67 -13.36 -5.17 -14.59
C GLY A 67 -14.45 -5.78 -13.71
N GLU A 68 -14.58 -7.12 -13.67
CA GLU A 68 -15.38 -7.83 -12.70
C GLU A 68 -14.52 -8.26 -11.50
N CYS A 69 -14.97 -7.92 -10.29
CA CYS A 69 -14.30 -8.30 -9.05
C CYS A 69 -14.81 -9.66 -8.55
N GLU A 70 -13.95 -10.66 -8.69
CA GLU A 70 -13.65 -11.84 -7.86
C GLU A 70 -14.67 -12.63 -7.03
N LYS A 71 -15.76 -12.03 -6.54
CA LYS A 71 -16.68 -12.72 -5.60
C LYS A 71 -17.36 -13.95 -6.19
N ASN A 72 -17.31 -14.15 -7.50
CA ASN A 72 -17.93 -15.30 -8.18
C ASN A 72 -16.97 -16.47 -8.44
N TYR A 73 -15.67 -16.32 -8.16
CA TYR A 73 -14.65 -17.28 -8.61
C TYR A 73 -13.85 -17.91 -7.45
N MET A 74 -13.89 -17.33 -6.24
CA MET A 74 -13.22 -17.89 -5.08
C MET A 74 -14.16 -18.75 -4.21
N PRO A 75 -13.67 -19.87 -3.63
CA PRO A 75 -14.41 -20.61 -2.61
C PRO A 75 -14.65 -19.73 -1.38
N ASP A 76 -15.81 -19.87 -0.73
CA ASP A 76 -16.20 -19.08 0.46
C ASP A 76 -15.15 -19.17 1.60
N ASP A 77 -14.49 -20.32 1.75
CA ASP A 77 -13.44 -20.55 2.75
C ASP A 77 -12.14 -19.75 2.48
N ALA A 78 -11.90 -19.38 1.21
CA ALA A 78 -10.76 -18.55 0.82
C ALA A 78 -11.03 -17.05 1.11
N VAL A 79 -12.29 -16.62 1.13
CA VAL A 79 -12.67 -15.23 1.38
C VAL A 79 -12.44 -14.84 2.85
N ASN A 80 -12.72 -15.76 3.79
CA ASN A 80 -12.59 -15.47 5.23
C ASN A 80 -11.16 -15.62 5.79
N ASN A 81 -10.31 -16.45 5.17
CA ASN A 81 -8.93 -16.68 5.63
C ASN A 81 -7.89 -15.83 4.86
N SER A 82 -8.33 -14.97 3.94
CA SER A 82 -7.44 -14.16 3.12
C SER A 82 -7.31 -12.72 3.59
N VAL A 83 -8.10 -12.22 4.53
CA VAL A 83 -7.98 -10.79 4.90
C VAL A 83 -6.71 -10.54 5.72
N ILE A 84 -5.86 -9.64 5.24
CA ILE A 84 -4.69 -9.11 5.97
C ILE A 84 -5.14 -7.95 6.84
N SER A 85 -5.89 -7.01 6.26
CA SER A 85 -6.45 -5.87 6.99
C SER A 85 -7.79 -5.46 6.41
N CYS A 86 -8.80 -5.29 7.29
CA CYS A 86 -10.15 -4.89 6.89
C CYS A 86 -10.24 -3.40 6.54
N GLU A 87 -9.43 -2.57 7.18
CA GLU A 87 -9.39 -1.13 6.99
C GLU A 87 -7.94 -0.68 6.89
N ALA A 88 -7.41 -0.70 5.66
CA ALA A 88 -6.05 -0.29 5.39
C ALA A 88 -5.97 0.86 4.39
N VAL A 89 -4.92 1.65 4.54
CA VAL A 89 -4.52 2.69 3.60
C VAL A 89 -3.19 2.27 2.97
N HIS A 90 -3.17 2.12 1.65
CA HIS A 90 -1.94 1.80 0.93
C HIS A 90 -1.04 3.04 0.82
N LEU A 91 0.12 2.98 1.47
CA LEU A 91 1.06 4.10 1.60
C LEU A 91 2.03 4.17 0.43
N ALA A 92 2.72 3.07 0.13
CA ALA A 92 3.70 3.00 -0.94
C ALA A 92 3.91 1.54 -1.39
N THR A 93 4.31 1.34 -2.63
CA THR A 93 4.88 0.06 -3.10
C THR A 93 6.38 0.25 -3.32
N ILE A 94 7.19 -0.64 -2.74
CA ILE A 94 8.63 -0.77 -2.99
C ILE A 94 8.82 -1.95 -3.93
N GLN A 95 9.14 -1.67 -5.19
CA GLN A 95 9.27 -2.69 -6.22
C GLN A 95 10.68 -3.30 -6.19
N THR A 96 10.77 -4.63 -6.09
CA THR A 96 12.06 -5.34 -6.04
C THR A 96 12.45 -5.94 -7.39
N ASP A 97 11.47 -6.42 -8.16
CA ASP A 97 11.74 -7.12 -9.41
C ASP A 97 10.56 -7.03 -10.39
N ILE A 98 10.87 -7.02 -11.69
CA ILE A 98 9.90 -7.20 -12.77
C ILE A 98 10.48 -8.21 -13.75
N SER A 99 9.68 -9.23 -14.03
CA SER A 99 10.01 -10.27 -15.00
C SER A 99 8.81 -10.58 -15.90
N ALA A 100 9.04 -11.33 -16.97
CA ALA A 100 7.99 -11.86 -17.82
C ALA A 100 8.15 -13.37 -17.94
N THR A 101 7.05 -14.08 -18.25
CA THR A 101 7.11 -15.50 -18.63
C THR A 101 7.91 -15.70 -19.92
N ASP A 102 8.38 -16.92 -20.17
CA ASP A 102 9.20 -17.25 -21.34
C ASP A 102 8.51 -16.91 -22.69
N ASP A 103 7.18 -16.98 -22.72
CA ASP A 103 6.34 -16.60 -23.86
C ASP A 103 6.04 -15.08 -23.93
N GLY A 104 6.43 -14.31 -22.90
CA GLY A 104 6.18 -12.88 -22.77
C GLY A 104 4.72 -12.49 -22.55
N GLU A 105 3.82 -13.46 -22.33
CA GLU A 105 2.39 -13.19 -22.22
C GLU A 105 2.00 -12.64 -20.84
N LYS A 106 2.77 -12.98 -19.80
CA LYS A 106 2.51 -12.55 -18.43
C LYS A 106 3.64 -11.71 -17.88
N LEU A 107 3.28 -10.58 -17.28
CA LEU A 107 4.16 -9.75 -16.49
C LEU A 107 4.06 -10.20 -15.02
N ILE A 108 5.20 -10.35 -14.37
CA ILE A 108 5.30 -10.70 -12.96
C ILE A 108 6.08 -9.60 -12.25
N GLU A 109 5.38 -8.86 -11.40
CA GLU A 109 5.92 -7.79 -10.56
C GLU A 109 6.01 -8.28 -9.12
N ARG A 110 7.14 -8.03 -8.47
CA ARG A 110 7.39 -8.41 -7.07
C ARG A 110 7.82 -7.20 -6.28
N GLY A 111 7.36 -7.11 -5.05
CA GLY A 111 7.73 -6.00 -4.18
C GLY A 111 7.08 -6.08 -2.81
N TYR A 112 7.10 -4.95 -2.10
CA TYR A 112 6.46 -4.78 -0.81
C TYR A 112 5.43 -3.66 -0.90
N ASP A 113 4.18 -3.99 -0.62
CA ASP A 113 3.12 -3.02 -0.37
C ASP A 113 3.21 -2.61 1.10
N ILE A 114 3.41 -1.32 1.34
CA ILE A 114 3.45 -0.72 2.67
C ILE A 114 2.07 -0.18 2.98
N ILE A 115 1.39 -0.80 3.95
CA ILE A 115 0.02 -0.47 4.31
C ILE A 115 -0.03 0.09 5.73
N TYR A 116 -0.93 1.05 5.95
CA TYR A 116 -1.30 1.50 7.29
C TYR A 116 -2.62 0.84 7.68
N ASP A 117 -2.59 -0.01 8.71
CA ASP A 117 -3.78 -0.59 9.32
C ASP A 117 -4.42 0.43 10.29
N VAL A 118 -5.65 0.83 9.96
CA VAL A 118 -6.39 1.86 10.68
C VAL A 118 -6.84 1.38 12.06
N ASN A 119 -7.16 0.09 12.19
CA ASN A 119 -7.64 -0.49 13.45
C ASN A 119 -6.48 -0.68 14.42
N ALA A 120 -5.34 -1.11 13.91
CA ALA A 120 -4.15 -1.39 14.71
C ALA A 120 -3.28 -0.14 14.94
N ASP A 121 -3.47 0.93 14.17
CA ASP A 121 -2.65 2.15 14.17
C ASP A 121 -1.16 1.85 13.88
N MET A 122 -0.91 0.92 12.96
CA MET A 122 0.41 0.40 12.63
C MET A 122 0.65 0.36 11.13
N VAL A 123 1.90 0.52 10.72
CA VAL A 123 2.33 0.31 9.34
C VAL A 123 2.91 -1.09 9.22
N ILE A 124 2.45 -1.83 8.22
CA ILE A 124 2.79 -3.24 8.00
C ILE A 124 3.36 -3.38 6.60
N PRO A 125 4.54 -4.01 6.43
CA PRO A 125 5.04 -4.36 5.12
C PRO A 125 4.42 -5.69 4.67
N VAL A 126 3.94 -5.72 3.43
CA VAL A 126 3.30 -6.89 2.85
C VAL A 126 4.02 -7.23 1.55
N TYR A 127 4.72 -8.37 1.51
CA TYR A 127 5.30 -8.83 0.26
C TYR A 127 4.19 -9.19 -0.73
N SER A 128 4.26 -8.63 -1.92
CA SER A 128 3.28 -8.80 -2.98
C SER A 128 3.91 -9.37 -4.26
N VAL A 129 3.18 -10.29 -4.87
CA VAL A 129 3.48 -10.84 -6.20
C VAL A 129 2.27 -10.59 -7.08
N THR A 130 2.42 -9.70 -8.05
CA THR A 130 1.38 -9.38 -9.03
C THR A 130 1.72 -10.07 -10.34
N VAL A 131 0.82 -10.92 -10.81
CA VAL A 131 0.88 -11.54 -12.14
C VAL A 131 -0.23 -10.95 -12.97
N SER A 132 0.12 -10.35 -14.11
CA SER A 132 -0.84 -9.73 -15.01
C SER A 132 -0.64 -10.17 -16.46
N ASP A 133 -1.76 -10.30 -17.16
CA ASP A 133 -1.84 -10.44 -18.61
C ASP A 133 -2.89 -9.45 -19.18
N ARG A 134 -3.31 -9.63 -20.43
CA ARG A 134 -4.28 -8.73 -21.08
C ARG A 134 -5.68 -8.78 -20.49
N ASP A 135 -6.05 -9.91 -19.90
CA ASP A 135 -7.42 -10.19 -19.48
C ASP A 135 -7.56 -10.26 -17.95
N MET A 136 -6.47 -10.52 -17.24
CA MET A 136 -6.46 -10.88 -15.83
C MET A 136 -5.27 -10.27 -15.08
N THR A 137 -5.53 -9.82 -13.86
CA THR A 137 -4.49 -9.51 -12.87
C THR A 137 -4.77 -10.29 -11.61
N SER A 138 -3.79 -11.05 -11.12
CA SER A 138 -3.83 -11.72 -9.81
C SER A 138 -2.73 -11.17 -8.91
N VAL A 139 -3.04 -10.90 -7.66
CA VAL A 139 -2.11 -10.44 -6.65
C VAL A 139 -2.10 -11.43 -5.49
N TYR A 140 -0.92 -11.90 -5.11
CA TYR A 140 -0.71 -12.70 -3.91
C TYR A 140 0.09 -11.89 -2.89
N ARG A 141 -0.31 -11.94 -1.61
CA ARG A 141 0.25 -11.13 -0.53
C ARG A 141 0.53 -11.94 0.73
N VAL A 142 1.64 -11.62 1.38
CA VAL A 142 2.06 -12.20 2.66
C VAL A 142 2.62 -11.11 3.56
N GLU A 143 2.11 -11.01 4.78
CA GLU A 143 2.66 -10.14 5.83
C GLU A 143 4.12 -10.50 6.08
N CYS A 144 4.95 -9.47 6.22
CA CYS A 144 6.36 -9.61 6.52
C CYS A 144 6.67 -8.80 7.78
N ASP A 145 7.71 -9.21 8.50
CA ASP A 145 8.23 -8.43 9.61
C ASP A 145 9.29 -7.42 9.13
N TYR A 146 10.04 -7.79 8.08
CA TYR A 146 11.17 -7.02 7.57
C TYR A 146 11.26 -7.00 6.04
N ILE A 147 11.84 -5.92 5.52
CA ILE A 147 12.14 -5.72 4.10
C ILE A 147 13.66 -5.85 3.90
N GLU A 148 14.05 -6.77 3.01
CA GLU A 148 15.45 -6.92 2.59
C GLU A 148 15.93 -5.65 1.87
N ASP A 149 17.15 -5.19 2.21
CA ASP A 149 17.76 -3.98 1.65
C ASP A 149 16.89 -2.71 1.77
N PHE A 150 16.13 -2.59 2.86
CA PHE A 150 15.32 -1.40 3.12
C PHE A 150 16.17 -0.14 3.25
N CYS A 151 15.79 0.91 2.52
CA CYS A 151 16.41 2.23 2.59
C CYS A 151 15.34 3.26 2.97
N THR A 152 15.47 3.86 4.16
CA THR A 152 14.52 4.88 4.64
C THR A 152 14.38 6.05 3.68
N ILE A 153 15.47 6.52 3.05
CA ILE A 153 15.40 7.64 2.10
C ILE A 153 14.55 7.28 0.87
N ASP A 154 14.80 6.13 0.26
CA ASP A 154 14.06 5.68 -0.92
C ASP A 154 12.59 5.45 -0.60
N PHE A 155 12.31 4.91 0.59
CA PHE A 155 10.96 4.77 1.09
C PHE A 155 10.28 6.14 1.29
N MET A 156 10.94 7.13 1.89
CA MET A 156 10.37 8.48 2.07
C MET A 156 10.05 9.15 0.73
N ILE A 157 10.92 8.98 -0.27
CA ILE A 157 10.70 9.46 -1.64
C ILE A 157 9.48 8.76 -2.24
N ALA A 158 9.42 7.43 -2.18
CA ALA A 158 8.31 6.64 -2.71
C ALA A 158 6.99 7.02 -2.03
N LEU A 159 6.98 7.14 -0.70
CA LEU A 159 5.85 7.56 0.11
C LEU A 159 5.34 8.94 -0.35
N GLY A 160 6.23 9.92 -0.44
CA GLY A 160 5.86 11.28 -0.85
C GLY A 160 5.27 11.34 -2.25
N VAL A 161 5.90 10.66 -3.22
CA VAL A 161 5.43 10.62 -4.62
C VAL A 161 4.10 9.90 -4.74
N GLN A 162 3.98 8.69 -4.20
CA GLN A 162 2.79 7.85 -4.37
C GLN A 162 1.59 8.37 -3.58
N LEU A 163 1.78 8.87 -2.35
CA LEU A 163 0.68 9.50 -1.61
C LEU A 163 0.25 10.81 -2.27
N ALA A 164 1.18 11.62 -2.77
CA ALA A 164 0.81 12.85 -3.47
C ALA A 164 -0.04 12.55 -4.71
N ASP A 165 0.33 11.51 -5.48
CA ASP A 165 -0.44 11.06 -6.63
C ASP A 165 -1.84 10.59 -6.22
N ARG A 166 -1.95 9.71 -5.21
CA ARG A 166 -3.25 9.24 -4.68
C ARG A 166 -4.12 10.38 -4.15
N LEU A 167 -3.55 11.35 -3.44
CA LEU A 167 -4.30 12.50 -2.91
C LEU A 167 -4.81 13.41 -4.02
N ARG A 168 -4.06 13.59 -5.12
CA ARG A 168 -4.47 14.38 -6.29
C ARG A 168 -5.53 13.64 -7.11
N ASN A 169 -5.37 12.33 -7.27
CA ASN A 169 -6.23 11.49 -8.12
C ASN A 169 -7.39 10.85 -7.35
N ALA A 170 -7.62 11.22 -6.08
CA ALA A 170 -8.70 10.69 -5.25
C ALA A 170 -10.09 10.80 -5.91
N ARG A 171 -10.29 11.77 -6.82
CA ARG A 171 -11.51 11.90 -7.64
C ARG A 171 -11.70 10.80 -8.70
N GLU A 172 -10.63 10.23 -9.24
CA GLU A 172 -10.70 9.14 -10.22
C GLU A 172 -10.97 7.79 -9.54
N PHE A 173 -10.42 7.58 -8.34
CA PHE A 173 -10.77 6.43 -7.49
C PHE A 173 -12.26 6.47 -7.08
N LEU A 174 -12.79 7.67 -6.80
CA LEU A 174 -14.23 7.86 -6.53
C LEU A 174 -15.12 7.45 -7.71
N GLY A 175 -14.68 7.60 -8.96
CA GLY A 175 -15.45 7.20 -10.14
C GLY A 175 -15.54 5.68 -10.35
N LYS A 176 -14.56 4.91 -9.83
CA LYS A 176 -14.52 3.45 -9.94
C LYS A 176 -15.10 2.71 -8.72
N VAL A 177 -15.15 3.35 -7.55
CA VAL A 177 -15.66 2.75 -6.30
C VAL A 177 -17.19 2.90 -6.16
N CYS A 178 -17.84 3.75 -6.96
CA CYS A 178 -19.31 3.92 -6.90
C CYS A 178 -20.14 2.72 -7.39
N ASP A 179 -19.52 1.65 -7.91
CA ASP A 179 -20.23 0.45 -8.39
C ASP A 179 -20.36 -0.69 -7.35
N PHE A 180 -19.96 -0.47 -6.10
CA PHE A 180 -20.25 -1.42 -5.03
C PHE A 180 -21.43 -0.94 -4.17
N PRO A 181 -22.65 -1.47 -4.37
CA PRO A 181 -23.66 -1.41 -3.33
C PRO A 181 -23.21 -2.36 -2.20
N CYS A 182 -22.78 -1.80 -1.08
CA CYS A 182 -22.76 -2.55 0.17
C CYS A 182 -24.22 -2.80 0.56
N ALA A 183 -24.66 -4.05 0.43
CA ALA A 183 -25.85 -4.60 1.08
C ALA A 183 -25.44 -5.32 2.38
#